data_AF-A0A1G4V407-F1
#
_entry.id   AF-A0A1G4V407-F1
#
_cell.length_a   1.000
_cell.length_b   1.000
_cell.length_c   1.000
_cell.angle_alpha   90.00
_cell.angle_beta   90.00
_cell.angle_gamma   90.00
#
_symmetry.space_group_name_H-M   'P 1'
#
loop_
_entity.id
_entity.type
_entity.pdbx_description
1 polymer ?
#
loop_
_entity_poly.entity_id
_entity_poly.type
_entity_poly.pdbx_seq_one_letter_code
_entity_poly.pdbx_strand_id
1 'polypeptide(L)'
;MPKIKINIFGEGVEFKRLYLPDDTIADWRERAERKQSSLSDKIIDPFFFYDLKHPLYSSLEVIPSQSISGMLDNPKNQLEIWFDRKKVMKWHAADLFSDMLLFPLFQIRKEILEEEFQSGIIIQQRERGQLATLELNVEEGKLNLDAMQFTIKNGLGNNFLTDISYKNKTLKFLKKETLIVGQSAIELL
;
A
#
# COMPACT_ATOMS: atom_id res chain seq x y z
N MET A 1 -21.18 -3.90 -21.98
CA MET A 1 -20.57 -4.97 -21.18
C MET A 1 -20.77 -4.64 -19.72
N PRO A 2 -21.28 -5.57 -18.91
CA PRO A 2 -21.36 -5.41 -17.46
C PRO A 2 -20.00 -5.09 -16.86
N LYS A 3 -20.00 -4.39 -15.73
CA LYS A 3 -18.78 -3.88 -15.10
C LYS A 3 -18.76 -4.25 -13.63
N ILE A 4 -17.67 -4.84 -13.19
CA ILE A 4 -17.31 -4.98 -11.79
C ILE A 4 -16.59 -3.69 -11.39
N LYS A 5 -17.04 -3.08 -10.29
CA LYS A 5 -16.36 -1.97 -9.64
C LYS A 5 -16.18 -2.31 -8.17
N ILE A 6 -14.97 -2.09 -7.65
CA ILE A 6 -14.66 -2.27 -6.24
C ILE A 6 -14.22 -0.94 -5.66
N ASN A 7 -14.85 -0.53 -4.57
CA ASN A 7 -14.35 0.60 -3.77
C ASN A 7 -13.76 0.06 -2.48
N ILE A 8 -12.59 0.57 -2.10
CA ILE A 8 -11.87 0.20 -0.90
C ILE A 8 -11.76 1.44 -0.01
N PHE A 9 -12.17 1.32 1.25
CA PHE A 9 -12.26 2.43 2.20
C PHE A 9 -11.61 2.09 3.54
N GLY A 10 -11.08 3.13 4.20
CA GLY A 10 -10.56 3.04 5.55
C GLY A 10 -9.11 3.49 5.61
N GLU A 11 -8.27 2.71 6.29
CA GLU A 11 -6.86 2.97 6.51
C GLU A 11 -5.99 2.10 5.61
N GLY A 12 -5.05 2.75 4.93
CA GLY A 12 -4.06 2.12 4.07
C GLY A 12 -2.66 2.32 4.60
N VAL A 13 -1.75 1.51 4.07
CA VAL A 13 -0.31 1.67 4.24
C VAL A 13 0.34 1.71 2.86
N GLU A 14 1.36 2.53 2.72
CA GLU A 14 2.28 2.52 1.60
C GLU A 14 3.70 2.38 2.14
N PHE A 15 4.45 1.43 1.60
CA PHE A 15 5.87 1.27 1.85
C PHE A 15 6.61 1.70 0.59
N LYS A 16 7.45 2.73 0.69
CA LYS A 16 8.33 3.20 -0.38
C LYS A 16 9.77 2.84 -0.04
N ARG A 17 10.38 1.91 -0.78
CA ARG A 17 11.81 1.64 -0.68
C ARG A 17 12.57 2.64 -1.52
N LEU A 18 13.46 3.40 -0.90
CA LEU A 18 14.29 4.39 -1.57
C LEU A 18 15.50 3.73 -2.22
N TYR A 19 15.81 4.14 -3.44
CA TYR A 19 17.04 3.76 -4.14
C TYR A 19 18.00 4.94 -4.13
N LEU A 20 18.91 4.90 -3.17
CA LEU A 20 19.98 5.88 -3.01
C LEU A 20 21.34 5.17 -3.13
N PRO A 21 22.31 5.80 -3.81
CA PRO A 21 23.70 5.34 -3.77
C PRO A 21 24.28 5.31 -2.35
N ASP A 22 25.15 4.35 -2.05
CA ASP A 22 25.74 4.17 -0.71
C ASP A 22 26.53 5.38 -0.23
N ASP A 23 27.22 6.08 -1.14
CA ASP A 23 27.95 7.33 -0.87
C ASP A 23 27.01 8.47 -0.47
N THR A 24 25.84 8.55 -1.10
CA THR A 24 24.78 9.50 -0.77
C THR A 24 24.20 9.21 0.61
N ILE A 25 23.92 7.93 0.91
CA ILE A 25 23.44 7.51 2.23
C ILE A 25 24.45 7.87 3.31
N ALA A 26 25.74 7.60 3.07
CA ALA A 26 26.81 7.91 4.02
C ALA A 26 26.94 9.42 4.31
N ASP A 27 26.95 10.28 3.27
CA ASP A 27 26.99 11.74 3.45
C ASP A 27 25.75 12.25 4.21
N TRP A 28 24.56 11.75 3.87
CA TRP A 28 23.32 12.18 4.52
C TRP A 28 23.27 11.73 5.98
N ARG A 29 23.75 10.53 6.28
CA ARG A 29 23.85 10.02 7.65
C ARG A 29 24.79 10.88 8.48
N GLU A 30 25.98 11.22 7.95
CA GLU A 30 26.92 12.11 8.65
C GLU A 30 26.29 13.48 8.94
N ARG A 31 25.55 14.05 7.98
CA ARG A 31 24.85 15.34 8.17
C ARG A 31 23.72 15.27 9.20
N ALA A 32 23.00 14.15 9.24
CA ALA A 32 21.97 13.91 10.26
C ALA A 32 22.60 13.79 11.66
N GLU A 33 23.70 13.06 11.78
CA GLU A 33 24.45 12.88 13.04
C GLU A 33 25.02 14.19 13.58
N ARG A 34 25.54 15.08 12.72
CA ARG A 34 25.96 16.44 13.11
C ARG A 34 24.83 17.26 13.76
N LYS A 35 23.57 16.89 13.49
CA LYS A 35 22.36 17.49 14.09
C LYS A 35 21.74 16.62 15.20
N GLN A 36 22.47 15.62 15.70
CA GLN A 36 22.04 14.70 16.77
C GLN A 36 20.72 13.98 16.45
N SER A 37 20.53 13.56 15.19
CA SER A 37 19.31 12.91 14.72
C SER A 37 19.66 11.76 13.78
N SER A 38 18.79 10.75 13.68
CA SER A 38 18.97 9.64 12.75
C SER A 38 18.66 10.07 11.32
N LEU A 39 19.24 9.37 10.33
CA LEU A 39 18.87 9.59 8.93
C LEU A 39 17.38 9.30 8.69
N SER A 40 16.84 8.26 9.35
CA SER A 40 15.42 7.91 9.29
C SER A 40 14.50 9.06 9.74
N ASP A 41 14.84 9.77 10.81
CA ASP A 41 14.04 10.92 11.25
C ASP A 41 14.18 12.12 10.30
N LYS A 42 15.37 12.32 9.76
CA LYS A 42 15.66 13.48 8.89
C LYS A 42 15.12 13.33 7.48
N ILE A 43 15.10 12.14 6.92
CA ILE A 43 14.71 11.95 5.51
C ILE A 43 13.22 12.21 5.25
N ILE A 44 12.40 12.19 6.30
CA ILE A 44 10.97 12.55 6.22
C ILE A 44 10.71 14.02 6.52
N ASP A 45 11.72 14.76 7.00
CA ASP A 45 11.63 16.20 7.27
C ASP A 45 11.84 16.99 5.96
N PRO A 46 10.86 17.76 5.47
CA PRO A 46 11.01 18.56 4.26
C PRO A 46 12.18 19.55 4.34
N PHE A 47 12.52 20.06 5.52
CA PHE A 47 13.63 21.00 5.70
C PHE A 47 15.00 20.34 5.56
N PHE A 48 15.09 19.02 5.71
CA PHE A 48 16.35 18.31 5.51
C PHE A 48 16.86 18.48 4.07
N PHE A 49 15.99 18.33 3.07
CA PHE A 49 16.36 18.52 1.66
C PHE A 49 16.75 19.95 1.32
N TYR A 50 16.09 20.93 1.95
CA TYR A 50 16.47 22.34 1.83
C TYR A 50 17.90 22.58 2.34
N ASP A 51 18.26 21.94 3.45
CA ASP A 51 19.60 22.04 4.06
C ASP A 51 20.66 21.26 3.27
N LEU A 52 20.30 20.12 2.70
CA LEU A 52 21.20 19.32 1.85
C LEU A 52 21.62 20.09 0.59
N LYS A 53 20.72 20.90 0.01
CA LYS A 53 20.90 21.59 -1.27
C LYS A 53 21.39 20.66 -2.38
N HIS A 54 20.94 19.40 -2.33
CA HIS A 54 21.41 18.39 -3.26
C HIS A 54 20.81 18.64 -4.65
N PRO A 55 21.61 18.68 -5.73
CA PRO A 55 21.14 19.06 -7.05
C PRO A 55 20.13 18.07 -7.64
N LEU A 56 20.21 16.79 -7.26
CA LEU A 56 19.35 15.72 -7.78
C LEU A 56 18.17 15.39 -6.88
N TYR A 57 18.23 15.74 -5.59
CA TYR A 57 17.28 15.27 -4.58
C TYR A 57 16.75 16.48 -3.79
N SER A 58 15.78 17.17 -4.38
CA SER A 58 15.17 18.37 -3.78
C SER A 58 14.07 18.05 -2.77
N SER A 59 13.55 16.83 -2.77
CA SER A 59 12.53 16.35 -1.84
C SER A 59 12.47 14.82 -1.86
N LEU A 60 11.77 14.25 -0.88
CA LEU A 60 11.55 12.81 -0.77
C LEU A 60 10.88 12.21 -2.01
N GLU A 61 9.91 12.93 -2.61
CA GLU A 61 9.13 12.42 -3.77
C GLU A 61 9.95 12.36 -5.07
N VAL A 62 11.10 13.04 -5.13
CA VAL A 62 12.00 13.00 -6.30
C VAL A 62 12.97 11.82 -6.21
N ILE A 63 13.15 11.22 -5.04
CA ILE A 63 14.05 10.08 -4.87
C ILE A 63 13.47 8.86 -5.61
N PRO A 64 14.25 8.21 -6.49
CA PRO A 64 13.84 6.96 -7.12
C PRO A 64 13.42 5.94 -6.07
N SER A 65 12.24 5.36 -6.23
CA SER A 65 11.71 4.43 -5.24
C SER A 65 10.80 3.39 -5.89
N GLN A 66 10.66 2.27 -5.19
CA GLN A 66 9.63 1.27 -5.46
C GLN A 66 8.62 1.31 -4.33
N SER A 67 7.33 1.42 -4.67
CA SER A 67 6.27 1.44 -3.68
C SER A 67 5.38 0.21 -3.75
N ILE A 68 4.90 -0.20 -2.58
CA ILE A 68 3.81 -1.14 -2.45
C ILE A 68 2.81 -0.61 -1.44
N SER A 69 1.53 -0.67 -1.78
CA SER A 69 0.47 -0.11 -0.96
C SER A 69 -0.72 -1.05 -0.85
N GLY A 70 -1.49 -0.90 0.21
CA GLY A 70 -2.73 -1.64 0.34
C GLY A 70 -3.57 -1.24 1.55
N MET A 71 -4.76 -1.83 1.62
CA MET A 71 -5.67 -1.65 2.75
C MET A 71 -5.20 -2.48 3.94
N LEU A 72 -4.98 -1.84 5.09
CA LEU A 72 -4.56 -2.54 6.31
C LEU A 72 -5.64 -3.50 6.82
N ASP A 73 -5.19 -4.51 7.55
CA ASP A 73 -6.07 -5.32 8.41
C ASP A 73 -6.55 -4.48 9.61
N ASN A 74 -7.64 -3.74 9.40
CA ASN A 74 -8.30 -2.94 10.42
C ASN A 74 -9.81 -3.18 10.33
N PRO A 75 -10.50 -3.51 11.44
CA PRO A 75 -11.94 -3.82 11.42
C PRO A 75 -12.83 -2.68 10.90
N LYS A 76 -12.34 -1.44 10.90
CA LYS A 76 -13.05 -0.28 10.33
C LYS A 76 -12.99 -0.22 8.81
N ASN A 77 -12.04 -0.91 8.20
CA ASN A 77 -11.84 -0.94 6.76
C ASN A 77 -12.94 -1.75 6.09
N GLN A 78 -13.32 -1.29 4.89
CA GLN A 78 -14.50 -1.78 4.18
C GLN A 78 -14.22 -1.87 2.69
N LEU A 79 -14.83 -2.87 2.07
CA LEU A 79 -14.81 -3.06 0.62
C LEU A 79 -16.24 -3.15 0.10
N GLU A 80 -16.53 -2.44 -0.98
CA GLU A 80 -17.82 -2.51 -1.65
C GLU A 80 -17.67 -3.07 -3.05
N ILE A 81 -18.46 -4.10 -3.38
CA ILE A 81 -18.53 -4.66 -4.72
C ILE A 81 -19.80 -4.16 -5.39
N TRP A 82 -19.60 -3.59 -6.58
CA TRP A 82 -20.64 -3.11 -7.46
C TRP A 82 -20.58 -3.92 -8.75
N PHE A 83 -21.74 -4.39 -9.20
CA PHE A 83 -21.90 -5.05 -10.48
C PHE A 83 -22.99 -4.34 -11.27
N ASP A 84 -22.64 -3.91 -12.49
CA ASP A 84 -23.55 -3.20 -13.38
C ASP A 84 -24.29 -2.04 -12.69
N ARG A 85 -23.51 -1.19 -12.00
CA ARG A 85 -23.96 0.00 -11.26
C ARG A 85 -24.85 -0.27 -10.05
N LYS A 86 -25.07 -1.53 -9.68
CA LYS A 86 -25.75 -1.90 -8.44
C LYS A 86 -24.75 -2.40 -7.42
N LYS A 87 -24.83 -1.89 -6.20
CA LYS A 87 -24.07 -2.44 -5.08
C LYS A 87 -24.61 -3.82 -4.78
N VAL A 88 -23.77 -4.84 -4.92
CA VAL A 88 -24.15 -6.24 -4.68
C VAL A 88 -23.63 -6.74 -3.35
N MET A 89 -22.55 -6.14 -2.83
CA MET A 89 -21.95 -6.61 -1.59
C MET A 89 -21.15 -5.52 -0.88
N LYS A 90 -21.06 -5.65 0.45
CA LYS A 90 -20.19 -4.86 1.32
C LYS A 90 -19.54 -5.82 2.30
N TRP A 91 -18.23 -5.73 2.47
CA TRP A 91 -17.48 -6.52 3.44
C TRP A 91 -16.68 -5.63 4.38
N HIS A 92 -16.44 -6.14 5.57
CA HIS A 92 -15.50 -5.58 6.51
C HIS A 92 -14.17 -6.32 6.41
N ALA A 93 -13.06 -5.64 6.68
CA ALA A 93 -11.75 -6.29 6.63
C ALA A 93 -11.66 -7.49 7.58
N ALA A 94 -12.35 -7.46 8.73
CA ALA A 94 -12.44 -8.60 9.63
C ALA A 94 -12.92 -9.89 8.94
N ASP A 95 -13.76 -9.80 7.92
CA ASP A 95 -14.24 -10.95 7.14
C ASP A 95 -13.19 -11.48 6.15
N LEU A 96 -12.26 -10.61 5.73
CA LEU A 96 -11.21 -10.91 4.74
C LEU A 96 -9.92 -11.42 5.39
N PHE A 97 -9.54 -10.88 6.56
CA PHE A 97 -8.29 -11.21 7.24
C PHE A 97 -8.44 -12.27 8.35
N SER A 98 -9.68 -12.68 8.70
CA SER A 98 -9.92 -13.68 9.74
C SER A 98 -9.56 -15.10 9.29
N ASP A 99 -8.68 -15.74 10.06
CA ASP A 99 -8.36 -17.16 9.94
C ASP A 99 -9.31 -18.06 10.75
N MET A 100 -10.31 -17.48 11.44
CA MET A 100 -11.22 -18.22 12.34
C MET A 100 -12.53 -18.69 11.67
N LEU A 101 -12.64 -18.59 10.35
CA LEU A 101 -13.83 -18.98 9.62
C LEU A 101 -13.84 -20.50 9.37
N LEU A 102 -14.99 -21.14 9.58
CA LEU A 102 -15.17 -22.57 9.32
C LEU A 102 -15.03 -22.91 7.82
N PHE A 103 -15.29 -21.94 6.95
CA PHE A 103 -15.13 -22.05 5.51
C PHE A 103 -14.52 -20.75 4.97
N PRO A 104 -13.56 -20.81 4.04
CA PRO A 104 -13.01 -19.60 3.42
C PRO A 104 -14.11 -18.90 2.60
N LEU A 105 -14.37 -17.64 2.90
CA LEU A 105 -15.35 -16.83 2.16
C LEU A 105 -14.83 -16.44 0.78
N PHE A 106 -13.50 -16.34 0.62
CA PHE A 106 -12.84 -15.90 -0.60
C PHE A 106 -11.59 -16.73 -0.89
N GLN A 107 -11.17 -16.69 -2.15
CA GLN A 107 -9.84 -17.16 -2.52
C GLN A 107 -8.82 -16.11 -2.09
N ILE A 108 -7.99 -16.44 -1.10
CA ILE A 108 -6.97 -15.55 -0.57
C ILE A 108 -5.60 -16.10 -0.96
N ARG A 109 -4.78 -15.25 -1.58
CA ARG A 109 -3.36 -15.48 -1.77
C ARG A 109 -2.61 -14.68 -0.70
N LYS A 110 -1.84 -15.37 0.16
CA LYS A 110 -0.97 -14.71 1.14
C LYS A 110 0.47 -14.71 0.62
N GLU A 111 1.14 -13.56 0.70
CA GLU A 111 2.55 -13.39 0.33
C GLU A 111 3.31 -12.70 1.47
N ILE A 112 4.57 -13.05 1.68
CA ILE A 112 5.45 -12.41 2.65
C ILE A 112 6.50 -11.61 1.87
N LEU A 113 6.68 -10.34 2.22
CA LEU A 113 7.57 -9.40 1.54
C LEU A 113 8.97 -9.34 2.16
N GLU A 114 9.51 -10.50 2.57
CA GLU A 114 10.80 -10.55 3.26
C GLU A 114 11.94 -10.01 2.40
N GLU A 115 11.95 -10.31 1.10
CA GLU A 115 13.01 -9.88 0.17
C GLU A 115 12.95 -8.38 -0.13
N GLU A 116 11.76 -7.81 -0.27
CA GLU A 116 11.55 -6.40 -0.56
C GLU A 116 11.96 -5.48 0.59
N PHE A 117 12.05 -6.03 1.81
CA PHE A 117 12.41 -5.32 3.04
C PHE A 117 13.70 -5.86 3.69
N GLN A 118 14.68 -6.35 2.92
CA GLN A 118 15.95 -6.81 3.51
C GLN A 118 16.91 -5.66 3.87
N SER A 119 16.96 -4.60 3.06
CA SER A 119 17.95 -3.54 3.24
C SER A 119 17.56 -2.21 2.60
N GLY A 120 18.12 -1.13 3.13
CA GLY A 120 17.95 0.24 2.65
C GLY A 120 16.99 1.05 3.51
N ILE A 121 16.54 2.19 2.97
CA ILE A 121 15.62 3.10 3.67
C ILE A 121 14.21 2.89 3.12
N ILE A 122 13.27 2.58 4.02
CA ILE A 122 11.87 2.38 3.70
C ILE A 122 11.06 3.47 4.37
N ILE A 123 10.30 4.22 3.57
CA ILE A 123 9.31 5.16 4.07
C ILE A 123 8.00 4.41 4.22
N GLN A 124 7.46 4.41 5.43
CA GLN A 124 6.11 3.93 5.71
C GLN A 124 5.19 5.13 5.82
N GLN A 125 4.20 5.20 4.93
CA GLN A 125 3.14 6.20 4.97
C GLN A 125 1.82 5.52 5.34
N ARG A 126 1.11 6.11 6.31
CA ARG A 126 -0.26 5.73 6.66
C ARG A 126 -1.22 6.73 6.07
N GLU A 127 -2.30 6.21 5.52
CA GLU A 127 -3.31 7.02 4.86
C GLU A 127 -4.72 6.62 5.26
N ARG A 128 -5.66 7.54 5.12
CA ARG A 128 -7.07 7.30 5.40
C ARG A 128 -7.96 7.92 4.34
N GLY A 129 -8.99 7.19 3.91
CA GLY A 129 -9.98 7.67 2.95
C GLY A 129 -10.48 6.55 2.03
N GLN A 130 -10.70 6.89 0.76
CA GLN A 130 -10.97 5.93 -0.29
C GLN A 130 -9.64 5.48 -0.92
N LEU A 131 -9.14 4.33 -0.44
CA LEU A 131 -7.83 3.79 -0.79
C LEU A 131 -7.74 3.40 -2.27
N ALA A 132 -8.82 2.89 -2.85
CA ALA A 132 -8.88 2.59 -4.26
C ALA A 132 -10.32 2.55 -4.80
N THR A 133 -10.46 2.90 -6.07
CA THR A 133 -11.53 2.45 -6.96
C THR A 133 -10.91 1.56 -8.01
N LEU A 134 -11.35 0.30 -8.10
CA LEU A 134 -10.89 -0.66 -9.10
C LEU A 134 -12.03 -1.05 -10.03
N GLU A 135 -11.73 -1.40 -11.28
CA GLU A 135 -12.73 -1.81 -12.24
C GLU A 135 -12.30 -2.88 -13.24
N LEU A 136 -13.27 -3.68 -13.68
CA LEU A 136 -13.09 -4.65 -14.75
C LEU A 136 -14.38 -4.78 -15.55
N ASN A 137 -14.28 -4.65 -16.88
CA ASN A 137 -15.36 -5.02 -17.77
C ASN A 137 -15.40 -6.53 -17.91
N VAL A 138 -16.58 -7.11 -17.79
CA VAL A 138 -16.80 -8.56 -17.90
C VAL A 138 -17.82 -8.84 -18.99
N GLU A 139 -17.73 -10.02 -19.59
CA GLU A 139 -18.61 -10.43 -20.70
C GLU A 139 -19.91 -11.04 -20.17
N GLU A 140 -19.87 -11.59 -18.96
CA GLU A 140 -20.97 -12.32 -18.36
C GLU A 140 -22.04 -11.38 -17.79
N GLY A 141 -23.31 -11.73 -17.99
CA GLY A 141 -24.45 -11.01 -17.42
C GLY A 141 -24.68 -11.24 -15.92
N LYS A 142 -23.83 -12.04 -15.25
CA LYS A 142 -23.94 -12.37 -13.82
C LYS A 142 -22.56 -12.38 -13.17
N LEU A 143 -22.47 -11.85 -11.95
CA LEU A 143 -21.29 -11.91 -11.12
C LEU A 143 -21.21 -13.27 -10.41
N ASN A 144 -20.02 -13.90 -10.43
CA ASN A 144 -19.70 -15.07 -9.63
C ASN A 144 -18.66 -14.70 -8.56
N LEU A 145 -19.08 -14.53 -7.30
CA LEU A 145 -18.17 -14.10 -6.23
C LEU A 145 -17.05 -15.11 -5.94
N ASP A 146 -17.28 -16.41 -6.19
CA ASP A 146 -16.28 -17.46 -5.97
C ASP A 146 -15.08 -17.35 -6.90
N ALA A 147 -15.21 -16.60 -8.00
CA ALA A 147 -14.13 -16.35 -8.96
C ALA A 147 -13.29 -15.10 -8.61
N MET A 148 -13.56 -14.47 -7.46
CA MET A 148 -12.77 -13.35 -6.94
C MET A 148 -11.59 -13.89 -6.13
N GLN A 149 -10.42 -13.29 -6.34
CA GLN A 149 -9.21 -13.61 -5.60
C GLN A 149 -8.61 -12.33 -5.02
N PHE A 150 -8.18 -12.41 -3.75
CA PHE A 150 -7.62 -11.32 -2.98
C PHE A 150 -6.17 -11.64 -2.63
N THR A 151 -5.26 -10.70 -2.83
CA THR A 151 -3.85 -10.85 -2.47
C THR A 151 -3.55 -10.04 -1.20
N ILE A 152 -3.29 -10.76 -0.12
CA ILE A 152 -2.87 -10.17 1.15
C ILE A 152 -1.35 -10.33 1.26
N LYS A 153 -0.67 -9.23 1.57
CA LYS A 153 0.77 -9.25 1.81
C LYS A 153 1.07 -8.95 3.28
N ASN A 154 2.09 -9.60 3.80
CA ASN A 154 2.67 -9.29 5.11
C ASN A 154 4.01 -8.57 4.90
N GLY A 155 4.17 -7.41 5.52
CA GLY A 155 5.37 -6.59 5.43
C GLY A 155 5.55 -5.72 6.66
N LEU A 156 6.74 -5.73 7.26
CA LEU A 156 7.09 -4.93 8.43
C LEU A 156 6.03 -5.03 9.55
N GLY A 157 5.53 -6.24 9.80
CA GLY A 157 4.52 -6.51 10.83
C GLY A 157 3.08 -6.10 10.48
N ASN A 158 2.81 -5.69 9.24
CA ASN A 158 1.47 -5.31 8.78
C ASN A 158 0.94 -6.32 7.77
N ASN A 159 -0.33 -6.73 7.92
CA ASN A 159 -1.10 -7.39 6.87
C ASN A 159 -1.88 -6.35 6.08
N PHE A 160 -1.83 -6.43 4.75
CA PHE A 160 -2.56 -5.51 3.89
C PHE A 160 -2.99 -6.13 2.56
N LEU A 161 -4.18 -5.75 2.10
CA LEU A 161 -4.74 -6.15 0.81
C LEU A 161 -4.14 -5.28 -0.30
N THR A 162 -3.45 -5.91 -1.24
CA THR A 162 -2.74 -5.24 -2.35
C THR A 162 -3.50 -5.33 -3.66
N ASP A 163 -3.87 -6.54 -4.05
CA ASP A 163 -4.47 -6.82 -5.34
C ASP A 163 -5.80 -7.56 -5.21
N ILE A 164 -6.67 -7.29 -6.18
CA ILE A 164 -7.91 -8.02 -6.37
C ILE A 164 -8.00 -8.43 -7.83
N SER A 165 -8.34 -9.68 -8.08
CA SER A 165 -8.58 -10.20 -9.43
C SER A 165 -9.91 -10.94 -9.52
N TYR A 166 -10.43 -11.01 -10.74
CA TYR A 166 -11.64 -11.77 -11.08
C TYR A 166 -11.35 -12.67 -12.26
N LYS A 167 -11.50 -14.00 -12.10
CA LYS A 167 -11.14 -14.99 -13.13
C LYS A 167 -9.72 -14.78 -13.67
N ASN A 168 -8.75 -14.59 -12.76
CA ASN A 168 -7.34 -14.32 -13.06
C ASN A 168 -7.08 -13.03 -13.87
N LYS A 169 -8.08 -12.13 -13.97
CA LYS A 169 -7.91 -10.80 -14.55
C LYS A 169 -7.85 -9.75 -13.44
N THR A 170 -6.74 -9.03 -13.36
CA THR A 170 -6.57 -7.94 -12.40
C THR A 170 -7.54 -6.81 -12.69
N LEU A 171 -8.17 -6.27 -11.64
CA LEU A 171 -8.99 -5.09 -11.79
C LEU A 171 -8.09 -3.87 -11.99
N LYS A 172 -8.46 -2.99 -12.93
CA LYS A 172 -7.72 -1.78 -13.23
C LYS A 172 -7.96 -0.74 -12.15
N PHE A 173 -6.89 -0.14 -11.64
CA PHE A 173 -6.99 1.03 -10.77
C PHE A 173 -7.55 2.22 -11.55
N LEU A 174 -8.54 2.89 -10.97
CA LEU A 174 -9.16 4.09 -11.53
C LEU A 174 -8.74 5.35 -10.77
N LYS A 175 -8.91 5.34 -9.45
CA LYS A 175 -8.61 6.51 -8.60
C LYS A 175 -8.43 6.15 -7.13
N LYS A 176 -7.85 7.09 -6.39
CA LYS A 176 -7.62 7.07 -4.94
C LYS A 176 -7.86 8.47 -4.39
N GLU A 177 -8.51 8.56 -3.24
CA GLU A 177 -8.84 9.80 -2.55
C GLU A 177 -8.54 9.63 -1.06
N THR A 178 -7.31 9.90 -0.67
CA THR A 178 -6.81 9.68 0.69
C THR A 178 -6.11 10.90 1.25
N LEU A 179 -6.00 10.95 2.57
CA LEU A 179 -5.15 11.88 3.31
C LEU A 179 -4.04 11.08 3.99
N ILE A 180 -2.81 11.59 3.91
CA ILE A 180 -1.69 11.07 4.71
C ILE A 180 -1.95 11.46 6.16
N VAL A 181 -2.00 10.46 7.04
CA VAL A 181 -2.27 10.62 8.49
C VAL A 181 -1.04 10.32 9.34
N GLY A 182 0.03 9.79 8.74
CA GLY A 182 1.28 9.54 9.42
C GLY A 182 2.36 9.10 8.45
N GLN A 183 3.62 9.37 8.80
CA GLN A 183 4.77 8.98 8.02
C GLN A 183 5.95 8.71 8.95
N SER A 184 6.70 7.65 8.66
CA SER A 184 7.92 7.27 9.36
C SER A 184 8.91 6.69 8.35
N ALA A 185 10.20 6.70 8.68
CA ALA A 185 11.19 5.95 7.93
C ALA A 185 11.80 4.86 8.81
N ILE A 186 12.22 3.78 8.17
CA ILE A 186 12.90 2.65 8.76
C ILE A 186 14.15 2.40 7.93
N GLU A 187 15.28 2.36 8.60
CA GLU A 187 16.57 2.00 8.01
C GLU A 187 16.86 0.55 8.36
N LEU A 188 16.99 -0.29 7.33
CA LEU A 188 17.32 -1.71 7.44
C LEU A 188 18.76 -1.91 6.95
N LEU A 189 19.59 -2.44 7.83
CA LEU A 189 21.01 -2.71 7.62
C LEU A 189 21.23 -4.11 7.06
#